data_AF-A0A0C9YMI3-F1
#
_entry.id   AF-A0A0C9YMI3-F1
#
_cell.length_a   1.000
_cell.length_b   1.000
_cell.length_c   1.000
_cell.angle_alpha   90.00
_cell.angle_beta   90.00
_cell.angle_gamma   90.00
#
_symmetry.space_group_name_H-M   'P 1'
#
loop_
_entity.id
_entity.type
_entity.pdbx_description
1 polymer ?
#
loop_
_entity_poly.entity_id
_entity_poly.type
_entity_poly.pdbx_seq_one_letter_code
_entity_poly.pdbx_strand_id
1 'polypeptide(L)'
;MPVSYCSFTDGVLKLKQFTGCDHCSIQWYVLSIVAGAVPVTFLAAICGLLDFCYLAQMPAFNEHALAKLDTALDAFHTHKHTVLATGGHSEHFHIPKLELMQHVV
;
A
#
# COMPACT_ATOMS: atom_id res chain seq x y z
N MET A 1 -3.69 -10.18 -7.31
CA MET A 1 -4.59 -9.63 -8.35
C MET A 1 -3.71 -9.05 -9.42
N PRO A 2 -4.02 -9.17 -10.73
CA PRO A 2 -3.24 -8.44 -11.71
C PRO A 2 -3.52 -6.95 -11.46
N VAL A 3 -2.53 -6.22 -10.95
CA VAL A 3 -2.59 -4.77 -10.89
C VAL A 3 -2.54 -4.30 -12.33
N SER A 4 -3.71 -4.03 -12.91
CA SER A 4 -3.81 -3.42 -14.23
C SER A 4 -3.25 -2.01 -14.13
N TYR A 5 -2.11 -1.77 -14.77
CA TYR A 5 -1.51 -0.44 -14.86
C TYR A 5 -2.39 0.43 -15.78
N CYS A 6 -3.17 1.35 -15.18
CA CYS A 6 -3.89 2.35 -15.95
C CYS A 6 -2.90 3.43 -16.43
N SER A 7 -2.65 3.49 -17.73
CA SER A 7 -1.91 4.59 -18.36
C SER A 7 -2.78 5.85 -18.36
N PHE A 8 -2.45 6.83 -17.52
CA PHE A 8 -3.08 8.15 -17.53
C PHE A 8 -2.51 9.00 -18.68
N THR A 9 -2.94 8.75 -19.92
CA THR A 9 -2.45 9.43 -21.14
C THR A 9 -2.64 10.96 -21.10
N ASP A 10 -3.66 11.42 -20.37
CA ASP A 10 -4.02 12.84 -20.22
C ASP A 10 -3.54 13.47 -18.90
N GLY A 11 -2.78 12.70 -18.09
CA GLY A 11 -2.35 13.07 -16.75
C GLY A 11 -3.42 12.87 -15.68
N VAL A 12 -2.98 12.60 -14.46
CA VAL A 12 -3.85 12.31 -13.30
C VAL A 12 -4.74 13.53 -12.93
N LEU A 13 -4.33 14.74 -13.30
CA LEU A 13 -4.99 16.00 -12.95
C LEU A 13 -6.30 16.26 -13.70
N LYS A 14 -6.58 15.57 -14.82
CA LYS A 14 -7.80 15.78 -15.61
C LYS A 14 -8.97 14.89 -15.15
N LEU A 15 -8.78 14.04 -14.14
CA LEU A 15 -9.83 13.16 -13.61
C LEU A 15 -10.82 13.95 -12.75
N LYS A 16 -12.07 14.01 -13.20
CA LYS A 16 -13.16 14.71 -12.50
C LYS A 16 -13.82 13.84 -11.41
N GLN A 17 -13.67 12.52 -11.49
CA GLN A 17 -14.13 11.53 -10.52
C GLN A 17 -13.10 10.40 -10.43
N PHE A 18 -12.83 9.92 -9.22
CA PHE A 18 -11.91 8.81 -8.97
C PHE A 18 -12.71 7.57 -8.55
N THR A 19 -12.47 6.45 -9.21
CA THR A 19 -12.91 5.14 -8.73
C THR A 19 -11.86 4.54 -7.79
N GLY A 20 -12.23 3.48 -7.06
CA GLY A 20 -11.25 2.75 -6.22
C GLY A 20 -10.10 2.14 -7.03
N CYS A 21 -10.34 1.82 -8.31
CA CYS A 21 -9.32 1.32 -9.23
C CYS A 21 -8.33 2.43 -9.64
N ASP A 22 -8.82 3.65 -9.88
CA ASP A 22 -7.97 4.80 -10.19
C ASP A 22 -7.05 5.13 -9.01
N HIS A 23 -7.57 5.09 -7.78
CA HIS A 23 -6.78 5.32 -6.58
C HIS A 23 -5.66 4.27 -6.44
N CYS A 24 -5.96 3.00 -6.69
CA CYS A 24 -4.97 1.91 -6.68
C CYS A 24 -3.88 2.16 -7.71
N SER A 25 -4.27 2.46 -8.94
CA SER A 25 -3.33 2.75 -10.03
C SER A 25 -2.40 3.92 -9.70
N ILE A 26 -2.94 4.99 -9.12
CA ILE A 26 -2.15 6.16 -8.71
C ILE A 26 -1.17 5.81 -7.59
N GLN A 27 -1.59 5.03 -6.59
CA GLN A 27 -0.71 4.61 -5.50
C GLN A 27 0.47 3.77 -6.01
N TRP A 28 0.21 2.80 -6.90
CA TRP A 28 1.26 2.00 -7.52
C TRP A 28 2.15 2.81 -8.47
N TYR A 29 1.58 3.79 -9.18
CA TYR A 29 2.34 4.71 -10.02
C TYR A 29 3.31 5.56 -9.18
N VAL A 30 2.84 6.15 -8.08
CA VAL A 30 3.69 6.91 -7.14
C VAL A 30 4.80 6.01 -6.56
N LEU A 31 4.45 4.79 -6.17
CA LEU A 31 5.42 3.83 -5.64
C LEU A 31 6.51 3.47 -6.66
N SER A 32 6.13 3.33 -7.93
CA SER A 32 7.06 3.04 -9.03
C SER A 32 8.03 4.21 -9.27
N ILE A 33 7.58 5.46 -9.13
CA ILE A 33 8.44 6.65 -9.27
C ILE A 33 9.53 6.65 -8.18
N VAL A 34 9.18 6.31 -6.94
CA VAL A 34 10.13 6.36 -5.83
C VAL A 34 11.01 5.12 -5.72
N ALA A 35 10.73 4.04 -6.47
CA ALA A 35 11.43 2.76 -6.37
C ALA A 35 12.94 2.83 -6.61
N GLY A 36 13.42 3.81 -7.40
CA GLY A 36 14.85 4.04 -7.60
C GLY A 36 15.52 4.95 -6.56
N ALA A 37 14.74 5.57 -5.67
CA ALA A 37 15.21 6.59 -4.73
C ALA A 37 15.15 6.14 -3.27
N VAL A 38 14.55 4.99 -2.97
CA VAL A 38 14.34 4.49 -1.61
C VAL A 38 14.85 3.05 -1.45
N PRO A 39 15.15 2.60 -0.21
CA PRO A 39 15.55 1.23 0.03
C PRO A 39 14.47 0.22 -0.39
N VAL A 40 14.88 -0.99 -0.80
CA VAL A 40 13.93 -2.07 -1.13
C VAL A 40 13.01 -2.43 0.04
N THR A 41 13.51 -2.30 1.27
CA THR A 41 12.74 -2.51 2.51
C THR A 41 11.65 -1.47 2.69
N PHE A 42 11.90 -0.21 2.31
CA PHE A 42 10.87 0.82 2.29
C PHE A 42 9.74 0.42 1.32
N LEU A 43 10.11 -0.02 0.11
CA LEU A 43 9.13 -0.49 -0.87
C LEU A 43 8.34 -1.68 -0.34
N ALA A 44 8.99 -2.66 0.29
CA ALA A 44 8.32 -3.81 0.89
C ALA A 44 7.29 -3.40 1.96
N ALA A 45 7.64 -2.43 2.82
CA ALA A 45 6.71 -1.91 3.83
C ALA A 45 5.47 -1.27 3.17
N ILE A 46 5.67 -0.40 2.18
CA ILE A 46 4.57 0.29 1.50
C ILE A 46 3.73 -0.68 0.66
N CYS A 47 4.34 -1.65 -0.03
CA CYS A 47 3.63 -2.72 -0.72
C CYS A 47 2.74 -3.52 0.23
N GLY A 48 3.29 -3.99 1.36
CA GLY A 48 2.52 -4.73 2.38
C GLY A 48 1.35 -3.92 2.93
N LEU A 49 1.56 -2.62 3.16
CA LEU A 49 0.49 -1.69 3.53
C LEU A 49 -0.63 -1.61 2.47
N LEU A 50 -0.27 -1.35 1.20
CA LEU A 50 -1.24 -1.24 0.11
C LEU A 50 -2.01 -2.55 -0.08
N ASP A 51 -1.30 -3.68 -0.13
CA ASP A 51 -1.91 -5.00 -0.29
C ASP A 51 -2.89 -5.31 0.85
N PHE A 52 -2.51 -5.06 2.11
CA PHE A 52 -3.43 -5.22 3.24
C PHE A 52 -4.68 -4.36 3.07
N CYS A 53 -4.51 -3.07 2.77
CA CYS A 53 -5.64 -2.15 2.62
C CYS A 53 -6.63 -2.61 1.54
N TYR A 54 -6.13 -3.14 0.42
CA TYR A 54 -6.98 -3.63 -0.67
C TYR A 54 -7.61 -4.99 -0.36
N LEU A 55 -6.87 -5.90 0.27
CA LEU A 55 -7.39 -7.20 0.70
C LEU A 55 -8.48 -7.03 1.76
N ALA A 56 -8.29 -6.12 2.73
CA ALA A 56 -9.26 -5.83 3.78
C ALA A 56 -10.59 -5.26 3.25
N GLN A 57 -10.60 -4.73 2.03
CA GLN A 57 -11.80 -4.19 1.36
C GLN A 57 -12.53 -5.23 0.49
N MET A 58 -12.03 -6.47 0.40
CA MET A 58 -12.72 -7.52 -0.36
C MET A 58 -14.09 -7.84 0.24
N PRO A 59 -15.14 -8.04 -0.58
CA PRO A 59 -16.49 -8.31 -0.09
C PRO A 59 -16.63 -9.68 0.58
N ALA A 60 -15.68 -10.59 0.36
CA ALA A 60 -15.63 -11.90 0.98
C ALA A 60 -14.17 -12.36 1.13
N PHE A 61 -13.86 -12.99 2.25
CA PHE A 61 -12.57 -13.61 2.51
C PHE A 61 -12.67 -15.12 2.27
N ASN A 62 -11.69 -15.67 1.56
CA ASN A 62 -11.41 -17.10 1.54
C ASN A 62 -10.05 -17.35 2.21
N GLU A 63 -9.73 -18.61 2.49
CA GLU A 63 -8.47 -18.99 3.16
C GLU A 63 -7.24 -18.41 2.46
N HIS A 64 -7.27 -18.33 1.13
CA HIS A 64 -6.20 -17.73 0.34
C HIS A 64 -6.12 -16.21 0.47
N ALA A 65 -7.24 -15.49 0.61
CA ALA A 65 -7.25 -14.06 0.89
C ALA A 65 -6.73 -13.77 2.30
N LEU A 66 -7.07 -14.63 3.27
CA LEU A 66 -6.56 -14.52 4.64
C LEU A 66 -5.05 -14.73 4.70
N ALA A 67 -4.53 -15.78 4.06
CA ALA A 67 -3.08 -16.02 3.99
C ALA A 67 -2.31 -14.86 3.34
N LYS A 68 -2.92 -14.20 2.34
CA LYS A 68 -2.36 -12.98 1.73
C LYS A 68 -2.39 -11.79 2.66
N LEU A 69 -3.45 -11.65 3.45
CA LEU A 69 -3.57 -10.60 4.46
C LEU A 69 -2.46 -10.75 5.51
N ASP A 70 -2.22 -11.97 6.00
CA ASP A 70 -1.14 -12.27 6.94
C ASP A 70 0.23 -11.97 6.35
N THR A 71 0.46 -12.39 5.09
CA THR A 71 1.72 -12.08 4.38
C THR A 71 1.94 -10.57 4.23
N ALA A 72 0.88 -9.82 3.94
CA ALA A 72 0.94 -8.37 3.79
C ALA A 72 1.23 -7.66 5.13
N LEU A 73 0.63 -8.14 6.22
CA LEU A 73 0.91 -7.67 7.58
C LEU A 73 2.35 -7.95 8.00
N ASP A 74 2.83 -9.18 7.78
CA ASP A 74 4.21 -9.57 8.10
C ASP A 74 5.23 -8.72 7.33
N ALA A 75 5.00 -8.50 6.03
CA ALA A 75 5.83 -7.64 5.21
C ALA A 75 5.86 -6.20 5.73
N PHE A 76 4.70 -5.65 6.14
CA PHE A 76 4.64 -4.32 6.73
C PHE A 76 5.38 -4.25 8.08
N HIS A 77 5.07 -5.15 9.01
CA HIS A 77 5.68 -5.14 10.36
C HIS A 77 7.18 -5.35 10.34
N THR A 78 7.67 -6.23 9.47
CA THR A 78 9.11 -6.49 9.30
C THR A 78 9.84 -5.23 8.83
N HIS A 79 9.25 -4.44 7.94
CA HIS A 79 9.95 -3.36 7.25
C HIS A 79 9.54 -1.93 7.64
N LYS A 80 8.47 -1.73 8.41
CA LYS A 80 7.92 -0.39 8.74
C LYS A 80 8.95 0.59 9.33
N HIS A 81 9.96 0.08 10.03
CA HIS A 81 11.04 0.89 10.59
C HIS A 81 11.84 1.64 9.51
N THR A 82 11.95 1.10 8.29
CA THR A 82 12.65 1.77 7.19
C THR A 82 11.88 2.96 6.61
N VAL A 83 10.56 2.99 6.77
CA VAL A 83 9.75 4.17 6.42
C VAL A 83 10.11 5.35 7.33
N LEU A 84 10.30 5.09 8.62
CA LEU A 84 10.74 6.10 9.58
C LEU A 84 12.17 6.56 9.30
N ALA A 85 13.08 5.62 9.06
CA ALA A 85 14.49 5.91 8.77
C ALA A 85 14.70 6.73 7.50
N THR A 86 13.77 6.66 6.54
CA THR A 86 13.82 7.42 5.27
C THR A 86 13.20 8.84 5.41
N GLY A 87 12.93 9.30 6.64
CA GLY A 87 12.38 10.63 6.91
C GLY A 87 10.85 10.67 7.00
N GLY A 88 10.20 9.52 7.23
CA GLY A 88 8.77 9.47 7.54
C GLY A 88 8.43 10.26 8.81
N HIS A 89 7.38 11.07 8.75
CA HIS A 89 7.10 12.11 9.77
C HIS A 89 6.43 11.57 11.06
N SER A 90 6.14 10.27 11.18
CA SER A 90 5.39 9.74 12.33
C SER A 90 5.91 8.38 12.75
N GLU A 91 6.60 8.33 13.90
CA GLU A 91 7.11 7.11 14.53
C GLU A 91 6.03 6.05 14.77
N HIS A 92 4.78 6.50 14.88
CA HIS A 92 3.65 5.70 15.32
C HIS A 92 2.56 5.58 14.24
N PHE A 93 2.80 6.03 13.00
CA PHE A 93 1.81 5.96 11.90
C PHE A 93 0.38 6.35 12.34
N HIS A 94 0.22 7.52 12.98
CA HIS A 94 -1.09 8.05 13.48
C HIS A 94 -2.05 8.43 12.33
N ILE A 95 -2.41 7.44 11.54
CA ILE A 95 -3.41 7.50 10.50
C ILE A 95 -4.36 6.36 10.86
N PRO A 96 -5.66 6.60 11.09
CA PRO A 96 -6.56 5.59 11.67
C PRO A 96 -6.57 4.24 10.93
N LYS A 97 -6.35 4.24 9.61
CA LYS A 97 -6.22 3.03 8.80
C LYS A 97 -4.90 2.27 9.04
N LEU A 98 -3.83 2.98 9.36
CA LEU A 98 -2.51 2.40 9.70
C LEU A 98 -2.46 1.94 11.15
N GLU A 99 -3.14 2.62 12.07
CA GLU A 99 -3.28 2.18 13.46
C GLU A 99 -3.90 0.78 13.54
N LEU A 100 -4.90 0.48 12.71
CA LEU A 100 -5.46 -0.87 12.62
C LEU A 100 -4.37 -1.91 12.32
N MET A 101 -3.52 -1.65 11.33
CA MET A 101 -2.43 -2.58 10.97
C MET A 101 -1.38 -2.75 12.07
N GLN A 102 -1.23 -1.77 12.96
CA GLN A 102 -0.33 -1.90 14.10
C GLN A 102 -0.88 -2.83 15.18
N HIS A 103 -2.21 -2.91 15.30
CA HIS A 103 -2.90 -3.71 16.31
C HIS A 103 -3.29 -5.11 15.84
N VAL A 104 -3.32 -5.36 14.52
CA VAL A 104 -3.48 -6.72 13.99
C VAL A 104 -2.11 -7.42 14.02
N VAL A 105 -2.00 -8.41 14.92
CA VAL A 105 -0.90 -9.38 15.07
C VAL A 105 -1.43 -10.76 14.75
#